data_AF-X0GU10-F1
#
_entry.id   AF-X0GU10-F1
#
_cell.length_a   1.000
_cell.length_b   1.000
_cell.length_c   1.000
_cell.angle_alpha   90.00
_cell.angle_beta   90.00
_cell.angle_gamma   90.00
#
_symmetry.space_group_name_H-M   'P 1'
#
loop_
_entity.id
_entity.type
_entity.pdbx_description
1 polymer ?
#
loop_
_entity_poly.entity_id
_entity_poly.type
_entity_poly.pdbx_seq_one_letter_code
_entity_poly.pdbx_strand_id
1 'polypeptide(L)'
;MATSADDTLFHETQISSTITQEGALDFYREHGIYYQEDAEIGELAATLGREALGQKGVGNLISLVLKDQRARNIINPFLAGKFKTYYVLGRDKGKFFAHTTDPDEDHRIVIYMWRRGTRLEFAHKSHTKTFEGLAAPNRLLQIPYIQLHGLNEFRINLDVGGMVIMHPRLAFTVEDTQGTATGYVLELPKTDP
;
A
#
# COMPACT_ATOMS: atom_id res chain seq x y z
N MET A 1 3.45 -28.41 10.25
CA MET A 1 4.07 -27.41 9.36
C MET A 1 4.53 -26.27 10.25
N ALA A 2 5.81 -25.91 10.22
CA ALA A 2 6.30 -24.78 10.99
C ALA A 2 5.74 -23.51 10.33
N THR A 3 4.95 -22.74 11.06
CA THR A 3 4.60 -21.37 10.68
C THR A 3 5.90 -20.59 10.50
N SER A 4 6.08 -19.97 9.34
CA SER A 4 7.24 -19.11 9.10
C SER A 4 7.16 -17.90 10.04
N ALA A 5 8.30 -17.27 10.38
CA ALA A 5 8.29 -16.06 11.20
C ALA A 5 7.42 -14.96 10.55
N ASP A 6 7.40 -14.89 9.21
CA ASP A 6 6.60 -13.93 8.44
C ASP A 6 5.09 -14.18 8.57
N ASP A 7 4.65 -15.43 8.73
CA ASP A 7 3.22 -15.77 8.94
C ASP A 7 2.67 -15.17 10.24
N THR A 8 3.55 -14.83 11.19
CA THR A 8 3.19 -14.16 12.45
C THR A 8 3.21 -12.64 12.35
N LEU A 9 3.78 -12.08 11.28
CA LEU A 9 3.88 -10.64 11.03
C LEU A 9 2.70 -10.10 10.22
N PHE A 10 2.17 -10.91 9.31
CA PHE A 10 1.11 -10.52 8.38
C PHE A 10 -0.20 -11.26 8.70
N HIS A 11 -1.12 -10.58 9.39
CA HIS A 11 -2.48 -11.09 9.56
C HIS A 11 -3.37 -10.56 8.43
N GLU A 12 -4.51 -11.20 8.18
CA GLU A 12 -5.33 -10.81 7.03
C GLU A 12 -5.81 -9.35 7.10
N THR A 13 -6.14 -8.81 8.27
CA THR A 13 -6.73 -7.46 8.38
C THR A 13 -5.73 -6.38 8.80
N GLN A 14 -4.54 -6.75 9.29
CA GLN A 14 -3.55 -5.81 9.80
C GLN A 14 -2.16 -6.43 9.92
N ILE A 15 -1.15 -5.58 10.05
CA ILE A 15 0.17 -6.04 10.51
C ILE A 15 0.12 -6.44 11.99
N SER A 16 1.04 -7.32 12.40
CA SER A 16 1.12 -7.82 13.78
C SER A 16 1.13 -6.72 14.82
N SER A 17 0.41 -6.93 15.92
CA SER A 17 0.38 -6.03 17.07
C SER A 17 1.68 -6.03 17.87
N THR A 18 2.61 -6.96 17.60
CA THR A 18 3.94 -6.96 18.21
C THR A 18 4.85 -5.87 17.63
N ILE A 19 4.51 -5.33 16.45
CA ILE A 19 5.22 -4.21 15.86
C ILE A 19 4.87 -2.94 16.63
N THR A 20 5.85 -2.38 17.33
CA THR A 20 5.67 -1.18 18.14
C THR A 20 5.54 0.08 17.27
N GLN A 21 5.12 1.17 17.89
CA GLN A 21 5.13 2.49 17.27
C GLN A 21 6.51 2.85 16.73
N GLU A 22 7.56 2.65 17.53
CA GLU A 22 8.94 3.03 17.20
C GLU A 22 9.49 2.15 16.07
N GLY A 23 9.13 0.86 16.05
CA GLY A 23 9.57 -0.09 15.04
C GLY A 23 8.80 -0.03 13.72
N ALA A 24 7.71 0.72 13.64
CA ALA A 24 6.82 0.72 12.47
C ALA A 24 7.50 1.19 11.18
N LEU A 25 8.38 2.20 11.26
CA LEU A 25 9.11 2.70 10.09
C LEU A 25 10.13 1.68 9.59
N ASP A 26 10.85 1.03 10.49
CA ASP A 26 11.84 0.01 10.12
C ASP A 26 11.16 -1.25 9.59
N PHE A 27 10.03 -1.66 10.19
CA PHE A 27 9.17 -2.70 9.65
C PHE A 27 8.73 -2.39 8.21
N TYR A 28 8.24 -1.17 7.96
CA TYR A 28 7.83 -0.75 6.62
C TYR A 28 9.00 -0.78 5.64
N ARG A 29 10.18 -0.28 6.01
CA ARG A 29 11.38 -0.34 5.14
C ARG A 29 11.79 -1.77 4.83
N GLU A 30 11.77 -2.62 5.85
CA GLU A 30 12.16 -4.01 5.74
C GLU A 30 11.20 -4.80 4.84
N HIS A 31 9.90 -4.61 4.99
CA HIS A 31 8.87 -5.46 4.37
C HIS A 31 8.16 -4.80 3.19
N GLY A 32 8.31 -3.49 3.02
CA GLY A 32 7.73 -2.71 1.93
C GLY A 32 6.23 -2.45 2.08
N ILE A 33 5.62 -2.77 3.21
CA ILE A 33 4.18 -2.65 3.40
C ILE A 33 3.79 -2.41 4.86
N TYR A 34 2.72 -1.64 5.06
CA TYR A 34 1.97 -1.51 6.30
C TYR A 34 0.48 -1.44 5.94
N TYR A 35 -0.40 -2.10 6.68
CA TYR A 35 -1.85 -2.02 6.45
C TYR A 35 -2.63 -2.22 7.73
N GLN A 36 -3.84 -1.66 7.70
CA GLN A 36 -4.79 -1.72 8.79
C GLN A 36 -6.21 -1.61 8.22
N GLU A 37 -7.05 -2.56 8.57
CA GLU A 37 -8.49 -2.47 8.40
C GLU A 37 -9.06 -1.38 9.31
N ASP A 38 -9.85 -0.48 8.73
CA ASP A 38 -10.41 0.69 9.41
C ASP A 38 -11.74 1.07 8.75
N ALA A 39 -12.81 1.02 9.55
CA ALA A 39 -14.17 1.31 9.08
C ALA A 39 -14.39 2.79 8.73
N GLU A 40 -13.74 3.73 9.42
CA GLU A 40 -13.84 5.17 9.09
C GLU A 40 -13.21 5.44 7.72
N ILE A 41 -12.06 4.81 7.44
CA ILE A 41 -11.42 4.90 6.12
C ILE A 41 -12.30 4.22 5.05
N GLY A 42 -12.92 3.08 5.35
CA GLY A 42 -13.84 2.41 4.44
C GLY A 42 -15.07 3.25 4.07
N GLU A 43 -15.67 3.94 5.04
CA GLU A 43 -16.77 4.88 4.81
C GLU A 43 -16.31 6.13 4.05
N LEU A 44 -15.13 6.66 4.36
CA LEU A 44 -14.53 7.75 3.61
C LEU A 44 -14.33 7.38 2.13
N ALA A 45 -13.80 6.19 1.87
CA ALA A 45 -13.61 5.64 0.53
C ALA A 45 -14.92 5.46 -0.22
N ALA A 46 -16.02 5.16 0.49
CA ALA A 46 -17.34 5.00 -0.11
C ALA A 46 -18.03 6.33 -0.46
N THR A 47 -17.73 7.40 0.27
CA THR A 47 -18.46 8.68 0.19
C THR A 47 -17.77 9.73 -0.67
N LEU A 48 -16.43 9.74 -0.76
CA LEU A 48 -15.68 10.78 -1.47
C LEU A 48 -15.91 10.82 -2.98
N GLY A 49 -16.19 9.68 -3.62
CA GLY A 49 -16.35 9.59 -5.08
C GLY A 49 -15.18 10.24 -5.82
N ARG A 50 -15.47 11.22 -6.68
CA ARG A 50 -14.44 11.94 -7.47
C ARG A 50 -13.54 12.86 -6.62
N GLU A 51 -14.00 13.32 -5.47
CA GLU A 51 -13.22 14.20 -4.59
C GLU A 51 -12.00 13.49 -3.98
N ALA A 52 -12.00 12.15 -4.00
CA ALA A 52 -10.87 11.33 -3.58
C ALA A 52 -9.60 11.67 -4.37
N LEU A 53 -9.72 12.11 -5.63
CA LEU A 53 -8.58 12.44 -6.50
C LEU A 53 -7.99 13.83 -6.30
N GLY A 54 -8.52 14.61 -5.34
CA GLY A 54 -8.08 15.97 -5.05
C GLY A 54 -7.46 16.13 -3.66
N GLN A 55 -7.13 17.39 -3.33
CA GLN A 55 -6.58 17.79 -2.02
C GLN A 55 -7.48 17.38 -0.84
N LYS A 56 -8.80 17.45 -1.03
CA LYS A 56 -9.77 17.05 0.01
C LYS A 56 -9.67 15.57 0.35
N GLY A 57 -9.56 14.70 -0.67
CA GLY A 57 -9.40 13.27 -0.48
C GLY A 57 -8.15 12.91 0.31
N VAL A 58 -6.99 13.40 -0.13
CA VAL A 58 -5.72 13.15 0.58
C VAL A 58 -5.74 13.73 1.99
N GLY A 59 -6.24 14.96 2.19
CA GLY A 59 -6.31 15.60 3.50
C GLY A 59 -7.17 14.81 4.50
N ASN A 60 -8.34 14.33 4.06
CA ASN A 60 -9.22 13.51 4.87
C ASN A 60 -8.58 12.16 5.22
N LEU A 61 -7.96 11.47 4.25
CA LEU A 61 -7.26 10.22 4.50
C LEU A 61 -6.11 10.42 5.50
N ILE A 62 -5.24 11.41 5.27
CA ILE A 62 -4.10 11.68 6.15
C ILE A 62 -4.57 12.00 7.57
N SER A 63 -5.69 12.72 7.74
CA SER A 63 -6.26 13.00 9.07
C SER A 63 -6.66 11.71 9.82
N LEU A 64 -7.13 10.69 9.10
CA LEU A 64 -7.45 9.38 9.67
C LEU A 64 -6.19 8.55 9.92
N VAL A 65 -5.26 8.49 8.96
CA VAL A 65 -3.98 7.76 9.08
C VAL A 65 -3.20 8.23 10.30
N LEU A 66 -3.20 9.53 10.57
CA LEU A 66 -2.51 10.13 11.71
C LEU A 66 -3.06 9.73 13.09
N LYS A 67 -4.26 9.14 13.15
CA LYS A 67 -4.81 8.57 14.40
C LYS A 67 -4.10 7.27 14.77
N ASP A 68 -3.64 6.49 13.80
CA ASP A 68 -2.79 5.32 14.06
C ASP A 68 -1.35 5.78 14.23
N GLN A 69 -0.83 5.57 15.43
CA GLN A 69 0.47 6.10 15.80
C GLN A 69 1.64 5.36 15.11
N ARG A 70 1.45 4.10 14.68
CA ARG A 70 2.43 3.34 13.89
C ARG A 70 2.46 3.85 12.45
N ALA A 71 1.29 4.01 11.84
CA ALA A 71 1.14 4.55 10.49
C ALA A 71 1.66 5.99 10.40
N ARG A 72 1.33 6.82 11.41
CA ARG A 72 1.86 8.18 11.58
C ARG A 72 3.38 8.21 11.52
N ASN A 73 4.06 7.31 12.22
CA ASN A 73 5.52 7.25 12.20
C ASN A 73 6.10 6.93 10.82
N ILE A 74 5.38 6.14 10.00
CA ILE A 74 5.77 5.83 8.62
C ILE A 74 5.58 7.06 7.73
N ILE A 75 4.45 7.77 7.84
CA ILE A 75 4.10 8.84 6.90
C ILE A 75 4.70 10.20 7.26
N ASN A 76 4.99 10.47 8.54
CA ASN A 76 5.48 11.76 9.02
C ASN A 76 6.65 12.34 8.20
N PRO A 77 7.70 11.55 7.84
CA PRO A 77 8.81 12.06 7.03
C PRO A 77 8.39 12.61 5.66
N PHE A 78 7.27 12.11 5.11
CA PHE A 78 6.80 12.43 3.77
C PHE A 78 5.78 13.59 3.75
N LEU A 79 5.20 13.96 4.91
CA LEU A 79 4.15 14.98 4.99
C LEU A 79 4.63 16.40 4.63
N ALA A 80 5.90 16.70 4.87
CA ALA A 80 6.51 17.98 4.48
C ALA A 80 6.87 18.02 2.99
N GLY A 81 6.78 16.89 2.28
CA GLY A 81 7.15 16.77 0.88
C GLY A 81 5.99 17.07 -0.08
N LYS A 82 6.16 16.64 -1.33
CA LYS A 82 5.12 16.77 -2.35
C LYS A 82 4.28 15.50 -2.37
N PHE A 83 2.99 15.66 -2.66
CA PHE A 83 2.14 14.52 -2.99
C PHE A 83 1.66 14.61 -4.43
N LYS A 84 1.40 13.44 -5.02
CA LYS A 84 0.71 13.29 -6.30
C LYS A 84 -0.46 12.33 -6.09
N THR A 85 -1.64 12.70 -6.58
CA THR A 85 -2.78 11.78 -6.58
C THR A 85 -2.64 10.79 -7.72
N TYR A 86 -2.86 9.51 -7.45
CA TYR A 86 -2.60 8.43 -8.40
C TYR A 86 -3.69 7.35 -8.32
N TYR A 87 -4.50 7.32 -9.38
CA TYR A 87 -5.43 6.26 -9.76
C TYR A 87 -6.43 5.69 -8.76
N VAL A 88 -7.28 4.93 -9.41
CA VAL A 88 -8.51 4.30 -9.03
C VAL A 88 -8.28 2.82 -9.39
N LEU A 89 -7.86 1.99 -8.43
CA LEU A 89 -7.52 0.58 -8.65
C LEU A 89 -8.74 -0.31 -8.56
N GLY A 90 -9.16 -0.88 -9.68
CA GLY A 90 -10.24 -1.88 -9.73
C GLY A 90 -9.74 -3.32 -9.67
N ARG A 91 -10.67 -4.26 -9.82
CA ARG A 91 -10.39 -5.70 -9.86
C ARG A 91 -9.57 -6.09 -11.09
N ASP A 92 -8.46 -6.80 -10.90
CA ASP A 92 -7.70 -7.42 -11.98
C ASP A 92 -6.99 -8.69 -11.47
N LYS A 93 -7.81 -9.70 -11.18
CA LYS A 93 -7.38 -10.93 -10.52
C LYS A 93 -6.31 -11.66 -11.34
N GLY A 94 -5.25 -12.10 -10.66
CA GLY A 94 -4.18 -12.91 -11.25
C GLY A 94 -3.11 -12.11 -11.99
N LYS A 95 -3.20 -10.77 -11.98
CA LYS A 95 -2.13 -9.89 -12.45
C LYS A 95 -1.54 -9.13 -11.28
N PHE A 96 -0.23 -9.22 -11.12
CA PHE A 96 0.52 -8.45 -10.14
C PHE A 96 0.97 -7.14 -10.75
N PHE A 97 0.89 -6.09 -9.95
CA PHE A 97 1.26 -4.74 -10.32
C PHE A 97 2.19 -4.12 -9.28
N ALA A 98 2.99 -3.16 -9.72
CA ALA A 98 3.72 -2.22 -8.88
C ALA A 98 3.54 -0.80 -9.42
N HIS A 99 3.78 0.22 -8.60
CA HIS A 99 3.76 1.61 -9.04
C HIS A 99 4.93 1.91 -9.98
N THR A 100 6.10 1.35 -9.68
CA THR A 100 7.29 1.42 -10.53
C THR A 100 8.15 0.17 -10.31
N THR A 101 9.02 -0.13 -11.27
CA THR A 101 10.08 -1.14 -11.15
C THR A 101 11.47 -0.51 -11.12
N ASP A 102 11.55 0.82 -11.21
CA ASP A 102 12.79 1.57 -11.12
C ASP A 102 13.48 1.36 -9.76
N PRO A 103 14.82 1.37 -9.71
CA PRO A 103 15.56 1.30 -8.45
C PRO A 103 15.46 2.62 -7.66
N ASP A 104 15.95 2.60 -6.41
CA ASP A 104 16.14 3.79 -5.56
C ASP A 104 14.86 4.58 -5.22
N GLU A 105 13.81 3.84 -4.86
CA GLU A 105 12.46 4.36 -4.63
C GLU A 105 12.06 4.59 -3.18
N ASP A 106 12.99 4.38 -2.24
CA ASP A 106 12.77 4.52 -0.80
C ASP A 106 12.39 5.96 -0.37
N HIS A 107 12.62 6.93 -1.26
CA HIS A 107 12.23 8.33 -1.08
C HIS A 107 10.73 8.58 -1.33
N ARG A 108 9.96 7.54 -1.69
CA ARG A 108 8.52 7.62 -1.93
C ARG A 108 7.76 6.52 -1.20
N ILE A 109 6.51 6.82 -0.86
CA ILE A 109 5.52 5.83 -0.42
C ILE A 109 4.24 5.98 -1.24
N VAL A 110 3.48 4.91 -1.34
CA VAL A 110 2.13 4.93 -1.92
C VAL A 110 1.13 4.56 -0.83
N ILE A 111 0.19 5.46 -0.53
CA ILE A 111 -0.89 5.19 0.42
C ILE A 111 -2.16 4.95 -0.38
N TYR A 112 -2.78 3.80 -0.19
CA TYR A 112 -4.06 3.44 -0.78
C TYR A 112 -5.17 3.51 0.26
N MET A 113 -6.27 4.14 -0.12
CA MET A 113 -7.54 4.12 0.59
C MET A 113 -8.46 3.10 -0.09
N TRP A 114 -8.77 2.02 0.62
CA TRP A 114 -9.56 0.90 0.11
C TRP A 114 -10.98 0.93 0.65
N ARG A 115 -11.93 0.59 -0.23
CA ARG A 115 -13.33 0.40 0.12
C ARG A 115 -13.55 -0.94 0.81
N ARG A 116 -14.73 -1.07 1.41
CA ARG A 116 -15.25 -2.30 2.03
C ARG A 116 -15.22 -3.48 1.05
N GLY A 117 -15.04 -4.69 1.59
CA GLY A 117 -14.99 -5.94 0.82
C GLY A 117 -13.81 -6.04 -0.15
N THR A 118 -12.67 -5.45 0.20
CA THR A 118 -11.45 -5.54 -0.61
C THR A 118 -10.59 -6.73 -0.19
N ARG A 119 -10.11 -7.49 -1.16
CA ARG A 119 -9.14 -8.58 -0.99
C ARG A 119 -7.93 -8.35 -1.89
N LEU A 120 -6.75 -8.35 -1.28
CA LEU A 120 -5.47 -8.12 -1.95
C LEU A 120 -4.53 -9.29 -1.65
N GLU A 121 -3.56 -9.49 -2.52
CA GLU A 121 -2.38 -10.30 -2.24
C GLU A 121 -1.13 -9.49 -2.57
N PHE A 122 -0.05 -9.68 -1.83
CA PHE A 122 1.25 -9.08 -2.15
C PHE A 122 2.35 -10.13 -2.12
N ALA A 123 3.33 -10.00 -3.01
CA ALA A 123 4.53 -10.83 -3.02
C ALA A 123 5.56 -10.19 -2.08
N HIS A 124 5.79 -10.79 -0.92
CA HIS A 124 6.67 -10.27 0.13
C HIS A 124 8.11 -10.13 -0.36
N LYS A 125 8.79 -9.06 0.06
CA LYS A 125 10.15 -8.68 -0.37
C LYS A 125 10.30 -8.46 -1.88
N SER A 126 9.21 -8.38 -2.65
CA SER A 126 9.28 -8.05 -4.08
C SER A 126 9.93 -6.67 -4.31
N HIS A 127 9.74 -5.72 -3.40
CA HIS A 127 10.31 -4.37 -3.51
C HIS A 127 11.84 -4.32 -3.48
N THR A 128 12.51 -5.38 -2.96
CA THR A 128 13.98 -5.46 -2.90
C THR A 128 14.59 -6.10 -4.14
N LYS A 129 13.76 -6.63 -5.04
CA LYS A 129 14.18 -7.31 -6.27
C LYS A 129 13.97 -6.42 -7.50
N THR A 130 14.72 -6.72 -8.54
CA THR A 130 14.59 -6.06 -9.85
C THR A 130 13.66 -6.89 -10.72
N PHE A 131 12.66 -6.24 -11.33
CA PHE A 131 11.70 -6.87 -12.24
C PHE A 131 11.54 -6.04 -13.50
N GLU A 132 11.17 -6.70 -14.58
CA GLU A 132 10.66 -6.03 -15.78
C GLU A 132 9.16 -5.79 -15.62
N GLY A 133 8.76 -4.52 -15.70
CA GLY A 133 7.38 -4.08 -15.64
C GLY A 133 6.83 -3.73 -17.03
N LEU A 134 5.59 -4.11 -17.31
CA LEU A 134 4.87 -3.74 -18.53
C LEU A 134 3.82 -2.69 -18.20
N ALA A 135 3.82 -1.57 -18.92
CA ALA A 135 2.81 -0.53 -18.72
C ALA A 135 1.38 -1.10 -18.89
N ALA A 136 0.54 -0.93 -17.88
CA ALA A 136 -0.83 -1.41 -17.88
C ALA A 136 -1.85 -0.25 -18.00
N PRO A 137 -3.09 -0.51 -18.44
CA PRO A 137 -4.12 0.53 -18.60
C PRO A 137 -4.50 1.26 -17.30
N ASN A 138 -4.29 0.61 -16.14
CA ASN A 138 -4.43 1.21 -14.81
C ASN A 138 -3.26 2.14 -14.44
N ARG A 139 -2.34 2.39 -15.40
CA ARG A 139 -1.13 3.22 -15.28
C ARG A 139 -0.20 2.76 -14.14
N LEU A 140 -0.32 1.50 -13.72
CA LEU A 140 0.71 0.77 -13.00
C LEU A 140 1.59 -0.02 -13.98
N LEU A 141 2.64 -0.65 -13.46
CA LEU A 141 3.42 -1.63 -14.19
C LEU A 141 2.97 -3.03 -13.78
N GLN A 142 2.51 -3.82 -14.75
CA GLN A 142 2.25 -5.24 -14.56
C GLN A 142 3.58 -5.98 -14.49
N ILE A 143 3.76 -6.77 -13.43
CA ILE A 143 4.90 -7.68 -13.27
C ILE A 143 4.43 -9.08 -13.66
N PRO A 144 4.98 -9.70 -14.73
CA PRO A 144 4.72 -11.10 -15.07
C PRO A 144 4.96 -12.03 -13.87
N TYR A 145 3.97 -12.87 -13.55
CA TYR A 145 4.00 -13.74 -12.36
C TYR A 145 5.23 -14.66 -12.29
N ILE A 146 5.75 -15.09 -13.43
CA ILE A 146 6.96 -15.92 -13.50
C ILE A 146 8.17 -15.27 -12.83
N GLN A 147 8.25 -13.93 -12.80
CA GLN A 147 9.33 -13.20 -12.13
C GLN A 147 9.19 -13.19 -10.60
N LEU A 148 7.99 -13.46 -10.07
CA LEU A 148 7.71 -13.51 -8.63
C LEU A 148 7.93 -14.91 -8.04
N HIS A 149 8.24 -15.90 -8.86
CA HIS A 149 8.44 -17.28 -8.42
C HIS A 149 9.48 -17.38 -7.29
N GLY A 150 9.11 -18.09 -6.22
CA GLY A 150 9.95 -18.28 -5.03
C GLY A 150 9.86 -17.14 -4.00
N LEU A 151 8.96 -16.17 -4.18
CA LEU A 151 8.55 -15.26 -3.11
C LEU A 151 7.35 -15.84 -2.35
N ASN A 152 7.25 -15.47 -1.07
CA ASN A 152 6.06 -15.74 -0.28
C ASN A 152 4.97 -14.72 -0.65
N GLU A 153 3.72 -15.18 -0.67
CA GLU A 153 2.56 -14.34 -0.95
C GLU A 153 1.65 -14.31 0.28
N PHE A 154 1.19 -13.12 0.65
CA PHE A 154 0.33 -12.92 1.81
C PHE A 154 -0.96 -12.21 1.40
N ARG A 155 -2.05 -12.60 2.05
CA ARG A 155 -3.39 -12.06 1.82
C ARG A 155 -3.69 -10.92 2.76
N ILE A 156 -4.41 -9.93 2.23
CA ILE A 156 -4.99 -8.82 2.98
C ILE A 156 -6.49 -8.80 2.70
N ASN A 157 -7.29 -8.82 3.77
CA ASN A 157 -8.74 -8.71 3.77
C ASN A 157 -9.14 -7.42 4.47
N LEU A 158 -9.77 -6.51 3.74
CA LEU A 158 -10.32 -5.24 4.23
C LEU A 158 -11.84 -5.26 4.04
N ASP A 159 -12.52 -6.09 4.83
CA ASP A 159 -13.96 -6.31 4.78
C ASP A 159 -14.72 -5.02 5.10
N VAL A 160 -14.24 -4.22 6.07
CA VAL A 160 -14.80 -2.90 6.37
C VAL A 160 -14.03 -1.74 5.73
N GLY A 161 -13.09 -2.03 4.82
CA GLY A 161 -12.22 -1.04 4.19
C GLY A 161 -11.02 -0.71 5.08
N GLY A 162 -10.18 0.21 4.63
CA GLY A 162 -8.97 0.54 5.37
C GLY A 162 -7.90 1.16 4.50
N MET A 163 -6.67 1.13 5.01
CA MET A 163 -5.53 1.69 4.32
C MET A 163 -4.42 0.68 4.12
N VAL A 164 -3.66 0.89 3.05
CA VAL A 164 -2.40 0.20 2.82
C VAL A 164 -1.34 1.20 2.41
N ILE A 165 -0.24 1.26 3.15
CA ILE A 165 0.98 2.00 2.80
C ILE A 165 1.93 1.00 2.16
N MET A 166 2.26 1.20 0.89
CA MET A 166 3.12 0.32 0.10
C MET A 166 4.37 1.06 -0.38
N HIS A 167 5.46 0.31 -0.42
CA HIS A 167 6.63 0.69 -1.18
C HIS A 167 6.27 0.72 -2.67
N PRO A 168 6.69 1.73 -3.46
CA PRO A 168 6.32 1.86 -4.87
C PRO A 168 6.64 0.62 -5.74
N ARG A 169 7.67 -0.13 -5.35
CA ARG A 169 8.13 -1.35 -6.03
C ARG A 169 7.49 -2.65 -5.52
N LEU A 170 6.65 -2.61 -4.50
CA LEU A 170 6.01 -3.81 -3.98
C LEU A 170 4.99 -4.33 -5.00
N ALA A 171 5.11 -5.60 -5.36
CA ALA A 171 4.19 -6.29 -6.25
C ALA A 171 2.93 -6.74 -5.47
N PHE A 172 1.77 -6.36 -5.97
CA PHE A 172 0.47 -6.74 -5.39
C PHE A 172 -0.59 -7.01 -6.46
N THR A 173 -1.64 -7.74 -6.10
CA THR A 173 -2.82 -7.96 -6.94
C THR A 173 -4.10 -7.66 -6.17
N VAL A 174 -5.16 -7.29 -6.90
CA VAL A 174 -6.50 -7.04 -6.36
C VAL A 174 -7.40 -8.18 -6.79
N GLU A 175 -7.63 -9.14 -5.90
CA GLU A 175 -8.47 -10.30 -6.17
C GLU A 175 -9.96 -9.92 -6.25
N ASP A 176 -10.39 -9.06 -5.32
CA ASP A 176 -11.76 -8.62 -5.17
C ASP A 176 -11.83 -7.23 -4.56
N THR A 177 -12.83 -6.44 -4.95
CA THR A 177 -13.11 -5.15 -4.33
C THR A 177 -14.49 -4.65 -4.76
N GLN A 178 -15.22 -3.99 -3.85
CA GLN A 178 -16.51 -3.34 -4.15
C GLN A 178 -16.35 -1.96 -4.82
N GLY A 179 -15.43 -1.87 -5.78
CA GLY A 179 -15.17 -0.65 -6.53
C GLY A 179 -13.69 -0.47 -6.74
N THR A 180 -13.21 0.72 -6.38
CA THR A 180 -11.87 1.14 -6.74
C THR A 180 -11.19 1.83 -5.59
N ALA A 181 -9.92 1.52 -5.33
CA ALA A 181 -9.14 2.27 -4.34
C ALA A 181 -8.49 3.50 -4.92
N THR A 182 -8.34 4.53 -4.08
CA THR A 182 -7.58 5.72 -4.47
C THR A 182 -6.17 5.67 -3.89
N GLY A 183 -5.17 5.86 -4.74
CA GLY A 183 -3.76 5.92 -4.34
C GLY A 183 -3.22 7.35 -4.24
N TYR A 184 -2.30 7.56 -3.31
CA TYR A 184 -1.58 8.82 -3.13
C TYR A 184 -0.09 8.51 -3.02
N VAL A 185 0.71 9.11 -3.91
CA VAL A 185 2.17 9.02 -3.82
C VAL A 185 2.64 10.20 -2.98
N LEU A 186 3.34 9.92 -1.89
CA LEU A 186 3.99 10.93 -1.07
C LEU A 186 5.51 10.78 -1.26
N GLU A 187 6.18 11.88 -1.53
CA GLU A 187 7.62 11.95 -1.78
C GLU A 187 8.29 12.69 -0.61
N LEU A 188 9.48 12.26 -0.19
CA LEU A 188 10.25 13.02 0.79
C LEU A 188 10.51 14.45 0.29
N PRO A 189 10.65 15.43 1.20
CA PRO A 189 11.13 16.75 0.84
C PRO A 189 12.47 16.63 0.10
N LYS A 190 12.65 17.43 -0.96
CA LYS A 190 13.99 17.59 -1.54
C LYS A 190 14.87 18.23 -0.47
N THR A 191 15.91 17.52 -0.05
CA THR A 191 17.02 18.16 0.63
C THR A 191 17.80 18.90 -0.44
N ASP A 192 17.80 20.24 -0.41
CA ASP A 192 18.74 21.00 -1.22
C ASP A 192 20.17 20.57 -0.83
N PRO A 193 21.05 20.28 -1.81
CA PRO A 193 22.43 19.88 -1.56
C PRO A 193 23.27 20.99 -0.94
#